data_AF-A0A412YCK8-F1
#
_entry.id   AF-A0A412YCK8-F1
#
_cell.length_a   1.000
_cell.length_b   1.000
_cell.length_c   1.000
_cell.angle_alpha   90.00
_cell.angle_beta   90.00
_cell.angle_gamma   90.00
#
_symmetry.space_group_name_H-M   'P 1'
#
loop_
_entity.id
_entity.type
_entity.pdbx_description
1 polymer ?
#
loop_
_entity_poly.entity_id
_entity_poly.type
_entity_poly.pdbx_seq_one_letter_code
_entity_poly.pdbx_strand_id
1 'polypeptide(L)'
;MQKHSAYRLTYALNETGQLVNVDKVPVGNKCGCFCPACKEPLIAKNQGTKRMHHFAHLSGTECDYAIESMLHILAKEKIREAFLSNSEFWIEFEYKSYCTNFAYCKFIHYSDCCESKRQRFNIKRFYDSCEQEIPYDNINRRSDLKIFSSTHPERSPIYLEFFVTHASDLEKLHSGNKIVEICIESVNDILQLAENGIIESNSYDSGDYYELEKDFRSVSFYGFKNMDYGNSHISTEIEFVRYILYQSGKTQCFQDVCNCKRLAKSKASSLLEICIHTSVSFALYEQVRYIGYQKFNIPNCILCKNYVDNYSGMGKICRLYKHLQIPRYENFDTARAKTCHYFAIDQKEMQSVLQNGLKEYHTIFCEQQSTDDIFTLQNEPHSHKD
;
A
#
# COMPACT_ATOMS: atom_id res chain seq x y z
N MET A 1 6.71 -23.86 -17.16
CA MET A 1 7.81 -24.46 -17.95
C MET A 1 9.06 -24.42 -17.11
N GLN A 2 9.60 -25.57 -16.71
CA GLN A 2 10.77 -25.71 -15.84
C GLN A 2 12.04 -25.17 -16.52
N LYS A 3 12.56 -24.04 -16.04
CA LYS A 3 13.89 -23.50 -16.37
C LYS A 3 14.96 -24.14 -15.44
N HIS A 4 15.12 -25.47 -15.42
CA HIS A 4 16.20 -26.09 -14.61
C HIS A 4 17.52 -26.33 -15.38
N SER A 5 17.61 -25.91 -16.64
CA SER A 5 18.82 -26.09 -17.47
C SER A 5 20.07 -25.32 -16.98
N ALA A 6 19.91 -24.29 -16.14
CA ALA A 6 21.02 -23.41 -15.74
C ALA A 6 21.68 -23.78 -14.38
N TYR A 7 20.99 -24.49 -13.49
CA TYR A 7 21.49 -24.75 -12.13
C TYR A 7 22.01 -26.19 -12.00
N ARG A 8 23.16 -26.34 -11.34
CA ARG A 8 23.83 -27.62 -11.15
C ARG A 8 23.78 -28.04 -9.68
N LEU A 9 23.70 -29.34 -9.42
CA LEU A 9 23.77 -29.89 -8.06
C LEU A 9 25.21 -29.75 -7.52
N THR A 10 25.44 -28.79 -6.63
CA THR A 10 26.78 -28.48 -6.08
C THR A 10 27.03 -29.05 -4.68
N TYR A 11 25.97 -29.45 -3.97
CA TYR A 11 26.04 -30.15 -2.71
C TYR A 11 25.31 -31.51 -2.79
N ALA A 12 25.81 -32.48 -2.04
CA ALA A 12 25.25 -33.82 -1.96
C ALA A 12 25.37 -34.37 -0.54
N LEU A 13 24.61 -35.42 -0.22
CA LEU A 13 24.72 -36.09 1.08
C LEU A 13 25.91 -37.04 1.07
N ASN A 14 26.76 -36.98 2.08
CA ASN A 14 27.78 -38.01 2.31
C ASN A 14 27.16 -39.24 2.99
N GLU A 15 27.99 -40.25 3.31
CA GLU A 15 27.57 -41.48 3.99
C GLU A 15 26.94 -41.25 5.38
N THR A 16 27.26 -40.13 6.05
CA THR A 16 26.68 -39.76 7.35
C THR A 16 25.39 -38.94 7.23
N GLY A 17 24.95 -38.64 6.00
CA GLY A 17 23.76 -37.84 5.72
C GLY A 17 23.97 -36.33 5.84
N GLN A 18 25.21 -35.84 5.86
CA GLN A 18 25.55 -34.41 5.90
C GLN A 18 25.78 -33.87 4.49
N LEU A 19 25.39 -32.62 4.24
CA LEU A 19 25.68 -31.97 2.96
C LEU A 19 27.17 -31.63 2.85
N VAL A 20 27.77 -32.07 1.74
CA VAL A 20 29.16 -31.78 1.36
C VAL A 20 29.20 -31.10 0.00
N ASN A 21 30.04 -30.08 -0.13
CA ASN A 21 30.27 -29.39 -1.39
C ASN A 21 31.10 -30.28 -2.33
N VAL A 22 30.77 -30.25 -3.62
CA VAL A 22 31.48 -31.00 -4.67
C VAL A 22 33.00 -30.76 -4.70
N ASP A 23 33.47 -29.60 -4.27
CA ASP A 23 34.90 -29.27 -4.23
C ASP A 23 35.64 -29.90 -3.04
N LYS A 24 34.90 -30.40 -2.05
CA LYS A 24 35.44 -30.99 -0.83
C LYS A 24 35.45 -32.52 -0.84
N VAL A 25 35.12 -33.15 -1.96
CA VAL A 25 35.02 -34.62 -2.07
C VAL A 25 35.97 -35.20 -3.12
N PRO A 26 36.38 -36.48 -2.98
CA PRO A 26 37.14 -37.15 -4.01
C PRO A 26 36.43 -37.14 -5.37
N VAL A 27 37.22 -37.08 -6.44
CA VAL A 27 36.72 -37.00 -7.81
C VAL A 27 36.02 -38.29 -8.23
N GLY A 28 34.97 -38.17 -9.03
CA GLY A 28 34.29 -39.29 -9.66
C GLY A 28 33.47 -40.10 -8.66
N ASN A 29 33.40 -41.42 -8.88
CA ASN A 29 32.60 -42.34 -8.05
C ASN A 29 33.20 -42.55 -6.65
N LYS A 30 34.42 -42.08 -6.41
CA LYS A 30 35.06 -42.16 -5.09
C LYS A 30 34.51 -41.11 -4.11
N CYS A 31 33.59 -40.24 -4.54
CA CYS A 31 33.01 -39.22 -3.68
C CYS A 31 32.13 -39.81 -2.56
N GLY A 32 31.57 -41.02 -2.74
CA GLY A 32 30.68 -41.65 -1.75
C GLY A 32 29.42 -40.83 -1.45
N CYS A 33 28.97 -40.01 -2.41
CA CYS A 33 27.87 -39.06 -2.22
C CYS A 33 26.55 -39.57 -2.82
N PHE A 34 25.45 -39.11 -2.24
CA PHE A 34 24.08 -39.49 -2.60
C PHE A 34 23.22 -38.26 -2.90
N CYS A 35 22.27 -38.42 -3.81
CA CYS A 35 21.31 -37.38 -4.17
C CYS A 35 20.48 -36.97 -2.95
N PRO A 36 20.35 -35.66 -2.64
CA PRO A 36 19.51 -35.19 -1.53
C PRO A 36 18.04 -35.61 -1.65
N ALA A 37 17.53 -35.75 -2.88
CA ALA A 37 16.15 -36.15 -3.18
C ALA A 37 15.98 -37.68 -3.26
N CYS A 38 16.46 -38.31 -4.34
CA CYS A 38 16.21 -39.74 -4.62
C CYS A 38 17.16 -40.72 -3.91
N LYS A 39 18.19 -40.21 -3.21
CA LYS A 39 19.23 -41.00 -2.53
C LYS A 39 20.07 -41.90 -3.46
N GLU A 40 19.97 -41.79 -4.78
CA GLU A 40 20.85 -42.52 -5.70
C GLU A 40 22.32 -42.06 -5.57
N PRO A 41 23.30 -42.97 -5.81
CA PRO A 41 24.72 -42.61 -5.85
C PRO A 41 25.04 -41.57 -6.93
N LEU A 42 25.94 -40.66 -6.58
CA LEU A 42 26.40 -39.57 -7.44
C LEU A 42 27.87 -39.76 -7.85
N ILE A 43 28.25 -39.02 -8.89
CA ILE A 43 29.62 -38.86 -9.39
C ILE A 43 30.00 -37.39 -9.23
N ALA A 44 31.12 -37.11 -8.56
CA ALA A 44 31.66 -35.75 -8.47
C ALA A 44 32.41 -35.37 -9.76
N LYS A 45 31.97 -34.30 -10.44
CA LYS A 45 32.61 -33.72 -11.62
C LYS A 45 33.29 -32.40 -11.25
N ASN A 46 34.41 -32.48 -10.55
CA ASN A 46 35.15 -31.37 -9.94
C ASN A 46 36.62 -31.23 -10.42
N GLN A 47 36.97 -31.81 -11.57
CA GLN A 47 38.28 -31.64 -12.21
C GLN A 47 38.26 -30.74 -13.45
N GLY A 48 37.06 -30.34 -13.91
CA GLY A 48 36.90 -29.63 -15.19
C GLY A 48 37.01 -28.12 -15.00
N THR A 49 37.81 -27.45 -15.83
CA THR A 49 37.95 -25.99 -15.80
C THR A 49 36.93 -25.24 -16.66
N LYS A 50 36.19 -25.95 -17.52
CA LYS A 50 35.23 -25.35 -18.47
C LYS A 50 33.78 -25.33 -17.98
N ARG A 51 33.42 -26.23 -17.07
CA ARG A 51 32.06 -26.37 -16.54
C ARG A 51 32.12 -26.23 -15.04
N MET A 52 31.11 -25.58 -14.45
CA MET A 52 30.96 -25.51 -13.00
C MET A 52 31.02 -26.91 -12.39
N HIS A 53 31.75 -27.03 -11.28
CA HIS A 53 31.84 -28.30 -10.57
C HIS A 53 30.45 -28.70 -10.07
N HIS A 54 30.10 -29.98 -10.26
CA HIS A 54 28.77 -30.48 -9.92
C HIS A 54 28.77 -31.98 -9.70
N PHE A 55 27.70 -32.46 -9.07
CA PHE A 55 27.35 -33.86 -9.01
C PHE A 55 26.44 -34.27 -10.17
N ALA A 56 26.57 -35.52 -10.61
CA ALA A 56 25.66 -36.14 -11.57
C ALA A 56 25.30 -37.56 -11.09
N HIS A 57 24.09 -38.04 -11.36
CA HIS A 57 23.71 -39.41 -11.02
C HIS A 57 24.58 -40.43 -11.76
N LEU A 58 25.02 -41.46 -11.04
CA LEU A 58 25.82 -42.54 -11.59
C LEU A 58 25.06 -43.32 -12.68
N SER A 59 23.75 -43.44 -12.53
CA SER A 59 22.81 -44.04 -13.48
C SER A 59 22.64 -43.23 -14.78
N GLY A 60 23.06 -41.95 -14.78
CA GLY A 60 22.80 -41.01 -15.87
C GLY A 60 21.37 -40.46 -15.89
N THR A 61 20.54 -40.79 -14.89
CA THR A 61 19.18 -40.24 -14.76
C THR A 61 19.22 -38.79 -14.28
N GLU A 62 18.23 -38.01 -14.70
CA GLU A 62 17.98 -36.68 -14.12
C GLU A 62 16.95 -36.82 -13.00
N CYS A 63 17.14 -36.08 -11.91
CA CYS A 63 16.21 -36.03 -10.78
C CYS A 63 15.73 -34.59 -10.62
N ASP A 64 14.47 -34.37 -10.96
CA ASP A 64 13.85 -33.04 -11.01
C ASP A 64 13.89 -32.33 -9.65
N TYR A 65 13.81 -33.10 -8.56
CA TYR A 65 13.76 -32.58 -7.19
C TYR A 65 15.14 -32.41 -6.52
N ALA A 66 16.24 -32.79 -7.20
CA ALA A 66 17.56 -32.82 -6.58
C ALA A 66 18.03 -31.42 -6.13
N ILE A 67 17.81 -30.41 -6.96
CA ILE A 67 18.24 -29.03 -6.68
C ILE A 67 17.38 -28.42 -5.56
N GLU A 68 16.05 -28.56 -5.66
CA GLU A 68 15.13 -28.07 -4.63
C GLU A 68 15.45 -28.69 -3.26
N SER A 69 15.60 -30.01 -3.20
CA SER A 69 15.95 -30.72 -1.95
C SER A 69 17.31 -30.29 -1.42
N MET A 70 18.29 -30.09 -2.30
CA MET A 70 19.62 -29.59 -1.92
C MET A 70 19.53 -28.19 -1.29
N LEU A 71 18.86 -27.24 -1.94
CA LEU A 71 18.71 -25.87 -1.45
C LEU A 71 17.98 -25.83 -0.11
N HIS A 72 16.89 -26.61 0.02
CA HIS A 72 16.07 -26.64 1.23
C HIS A 72 16.83 -27.15 2.45
N ILE A 73 17.59 -28.25 2.30
CA ILE A 73 18.41 -28.82 3.37
C ILE A 73 19.57 -27.86 3.70
N LEU A 74 20.24 -27.32 2.68
CA LEU A 74 21.38 -26.41 2.88
C LEU A 74 20.96 -25.13 3.61
N ALA A 75 19.79 -24.59 3.30
CA ALA A 75 19.25 -23.41 3.96
C ALA A 75 19.03 -23.63 5.45
N LYS A 76 18.37 -24.74 5.81
CA LYS A 76 18.14 -25.14 7.20
C LYS A 76 19.45 -25.26 7.97
N GLU A 77 20.43 -25.95 7.40
CA GLU A 77 21.74 -26.11 8.04
C GLU A 77 22.47 -24.78 8.23
N LYS A 78 22.63 -24.00 7.14
CA LYS A 78 23.45 -22.79 7.15
C LYS A 78 22.86 -21.67 7.98
N ILE A 79 21.55 -21.47 7.91
CA ILE A 79 20.88 -20.40 8.68
C ILE A 79 20.85 -20.76 10.17
N ARG A 80 20.62 -22.03 10.51
CA ARG A 80 20.73 -22.50 11.90
C ARG A 80 22.15 -22.35 12.43
N GLU A 81 23.16 -22.75 11.65
CA GLU A 81 24.57 -22.61 12.02
C GLU A 81 24.95 -21.14 12.26
N ALA A 82 24.54 -20.24 11.35
CA ALA A 82 24.78 -18.81 11.48
C ALA A 82 24.13 -18.23 12.74
N PHE A 83 22.86 -18.57 13.01
CA PHE A 83 22.18 -18.11 14.21
C PHE A 83 22.87 -18.59 15.51
N LEU A 84 23.31 -19.85 15.56
CA LEU A 84 23.91 -20.43 16.76
C LEU A 84 25.35 -19.95 16.99
N SER A 85 26.13 -19.79 15.92
CA SER A 85 27.57 -19.48 15.99
C SER A 85 27.86 -17.99 16.12
N ASN A 86 26.99 -17.13 15.58
CA ASN A 86 27.22 -15.68 15.58
C ASN A 86 26.65 -15.02 16.85
N SER A 87 27.31 -13.95 17.30
CA SER A 87 26.83 -13.09 18.39
C SER A 87 25.62 -12.25 17.98
N GLU A 88 25.44 -12.02 16.68
CA GLU A 88 24.35 -11.24 16.11
C GLU A 88 23.66 -12.01 15.00
N PHE A 89 22.34 -11.81 14.90
CA PHE A 89 21.54 -12.29 13.78
C PHE A 89 20.47 -11.24 13.51
N TRP A 90 20.54 -10.61 12.33
CA TRP A 90 19.70 -9.45 12.02
C TRP A 90 18.46 -9.87 11.23
N ILE A 91 17.33 -9.25 11.54
CA ILE A 91 16.17 -9.20 10.64
C ILE A 91 15.87 -7.76 10.27
N GLU A 92 15.41 -7.53 9.05
CA GLU A 92 15.03 -6.19 8.59
C GLU A 92 13.75 -6.26 7.76
N PHE A 93 12.77 -5.41 8.08
CA PHE A 93 11.51 -5.33 7.36
C PHE A 93 10.97 -3.89 7.31
N GLU A 94 10.07 -3.63 6.37
CA GLU A 94 9.36 -2.36 6.23
C GLU A 94 8.35 -2.20 7.37
N TYR A 95 8.39 -1.04 8.00
CA TYR A 95 7.40 -0.59 8.97
C TYR A 95 6.59 0.56 8.40
N LYS A 96 5.26 0.42 8.39
CA LYS A 96 4.33 1.46 7.92
C LYS A 96 3.58 2.11 9.08
N SER A 97 3.78 3.40 9.28
CA SER A 97 3.01 4.17 10.27
C SER A 97 1.94 4.98 9.54
N TYR A 98 0.69 4.56 9.68
CA TYR A 98 -0.47 5.14 9.03
C TYR A 98 -1.00 6.36 9.80
N CYS A 99 -1.66 7.25 9.06
CA CYS A 99 -2.37 8.39 9.62
C CYS A 99 -3.38 7.97 10.69
N THR A 100 -3.45 8.72 11.78
CA THR A 100 -4.47 8.55 12.85
C THR A 100 -5.91 8.59 12.34
N ASN A 101 -6.16 9.33 11.26
CA ASN A 101 -7.47 9.45 10.63
C ASN A 101 -7.66 8.50 9.44
N PHE A 102 -6.79 7.50 9.24
CA PHE A 102 -6.81 6.64 8.04
C PHE A 102 -8.21 6.09 7.71
N ALA A 103 -8.91 5.52 8.70
CA ALA A 103 -10.24 4.92 8.51
C ALA A 103 -11.38 5.94 8.26
N TYR A 104 -11.18 7.21 8.64
CA TYR A 104 -12.22 8.26 8.60
C TYR A 104 -11.81 9.47 7.76
N CYS A 105 -10.73 9.36 6.99
CA CYS A 105 -10.23 10.47 6.21
C CYS A 105 -11.24 10.80 5.10
N LYS A 106 -11.68 12.05 5.05
CA LYS A 106 -12.67 12.54 4.07
C LYS A 106 -12.05 12.84 2.71
N PHE A 107 -10.76 12.60 2.54
CA PHE A 107 -10.04 12.92 1.31
C PHE A 107 -9.72 11.65 0.53
N ILE A 108 -9.84 11.74 -0.79
CA ILE A 108 -9.39 10.69 -1.70
C ILE A 108 -7.88 10.57 -1.61
N HIS A 109 -7.40 9.34 -1.58
CA HIS A 109 -5.97 9.06 -1.57
C HIS A 109 -5.64 8.20 -2.80
N TYR A 110 -4.65 8.64 -3.58
CA TYR A 110 -4.10 7.86 -4.69
C TYR A 110 -3.00 6.89 -4.24
N SER A 111 -2.53 7.04 -3.00
CA SER A 111 -1.57 6.17 -2.32
C SER A 111 -1.90 6.11 -0.83
N ASP A 112 -1.41 5.09 -0.13
CA ASP A 112 -1.61 4.97 1.32
C ASP A 112 -1.08 6.21 2.06
N CYS A 113 -1.90 6.79 2.95
CA CYS A 113 -1.51 7.89 3.82
C CYS A 113 -0.69 7.36 5.00
N CYS A 114 0.56 6.97 4.71
CA CYS A 114 1.50 6.39 5.67
C CYS A 114 2.95 6.82 5.40
N GLU A 115 3.78 6.71 6.43
CA GLU A 115 5.23 6.79 6.31
C GLU A 115 5.81 5.38 6.41
N SER A 116 6.63 5.03 5.43
CA SER A 116 7.40 3.78 5.42
C SER A 116 8.81 4.02 5.94
N LYS A 117 9.29 3.14 6.82
CA LYS A 117 10.70 3.09 7.22
C LYS A 117 11.18 1.66 7.37
N ARG A 118 12.44 1.40 7.04
CA ARG A 118 13.08 0.11 7.30
C ARG A 118 13.44 0.02 8.78
N GLN A 119 13.02 -1.06 9.45
CA GLN A 119 13.41 -1.35 10.82
C GLN A 119 14.27 -2.60 10.87
N ARG A 120 15.40 -2.50 11.56
CA ARG A 120 16.39 -3.56 11.69
C ARG A 120 16.55 -3.98 13.16
N PHE A 121 16.49 -5.29 13.42
CA PHE A 121 16.52 -5.87 14.76
C PHE A 121 17.56 -6.98 14.86
N ASN A 122 18.44 -6.92 15.86
CA ASN A 122 19.29 -8.06 16.22
C ASN A 122 18.47 -9.00 17.12
N ILE A 123 18.01 -10.12 16.56
CA ILE A 123 17.12 -11.05 17.25
C ILE A 123 17.83 -11.89 18.32
N LYS A 124 19.17 -11.94 18.33
CA LYS A 124 19.95 -12.59 19.40
C LYS A 124 19.76 -11.94 20.77
N ARG A 125 19.27 -10.70 20.80
CA ARG A 125 18.87 -10.01 22.05
C ARG A 125 17.63 -10.62 22.71
N PHE A 126 16.85 -11.41 21.98
CA PHE A 126 15.56 -11.93 22.42
C PHE A 126 15.45 -13.45 22.34
N TYR A 127 16.28 -14.10 21.52
CA TYR A 127 16.25 -15.54 21.28
C TYR A 127 17.67 -16.10 21.33
N ASP A 128 17.79 -17.29 21.91
CA ASP A 128 19.06 -17.96 22.17
C ASP A 128 19.15 -19.36 21.53
N SER A 129 18.01 -19.90 21.07
CA SER A 129 17.90 -21.28 20.59
C SER A 129 17.28 -21.35 19.18
N CYS A 130 17.72 -22.34 18.39
CA CYS A 130 17.20 -22.62 17.05
C CYS A 130 17.19 -24.13 16.77
N GLU A 131 16.02 -24.67 16.44
CA GLU A 131 15.82 -26.09 16.14
C GLU A 131 15.14 -26.27 14.78
N GLN A 132 15.40 -27.42 14.15
CA GLN A 132 14.70 -27.86 12.94
C GLN A 132 13.52 -28.73 13.37
N GLU A 133 12.31 -28.43 12.89
CA GLU A 133 11.16 -29.26 13.24
C GLU A 133 11.18 -30.55 12.41
N ILE A 134 11.31 -31.70 13.07
CA ILE A 134 11.30 -33.03 12.41
C ILE A 134 9.86 -33.56 12.43
N PRO A 135 9.21 -33.87 11.29
CA PRO A 135 7.90 -34.53 11.24
C PRO A 135 7.83 -35.88 11.97
N TYR A 136 6.74 -36.11 12.71
CA TYR A 136 6.29 -37.41 13.20
C TYR A 136 4.78 -37.49 12.93
N ASP A 137 4.40 -38.36 11.99
CA ASP A 137 3.04 -38.72 11.53
C ASP A 137 2.09 -37.64 10.95
N ASN A 138 1.12 -38.15 10.19
CA ASN A 138 0.31 -37.62 9.06
C ASN A 138 -0.47 -36.29 9.22
N ILE A 139 0.01 -35.29 9.97
CA ILE A 139 -0.58 -33.94 9.96
C ILE A 139 0.52 -32.92 9.62
N ASN A 140 0.49 -32.47 8.37
CA ASN A 140 1.54 -31.72 7.68
C ASN A 140 1.38 -30.20 7.84
N ARG A 141 1.75 -29.64 9.01
CA ARG A 141 2.16 -28.22 9.11
C ARG A 141 3.30 -28.10 10.12
N ARG A 142 4.53 -28.08 9.63
CA ARG A 142 5.75 -27.80 10.40
C ARG A 142 6.54 -26.72 9.71
N SER A 143 7.24 -25.92 10.50
CA SER A 143 8.14 -24.89 10.01
C SER A 143 9.54 -25.46 9.82
N ASP A 144 10.28 -24.95 8.84
CA ASP A 144 11.61 -25.48 8.56
C ASP A 144 12.58 -25.25 9.71
N LEU A 145 12.55 -24.05 10.29
CA LEU A 145 13.28 -23.72 11.51
C LEU A 145 12.38 -22.98 12.50
N LYS A 146 12.65 -23.20 13.78
CA LYS A 146 12.04 -22.49 14.89
C LYS A 146 13.11 -21.85 15.74
N ILE A 147 13.07 -20.52 15.79
CA ILE A 147 13.92 -19.69 16.65
C ILE A 147 13.11 -19.32 17.90
N PHE A 148 13.65 -19.63 19.08
CA PHE A 148 12.96 -19.43 20.35
C PHE A 148 13.92 -19.06 21.47
N SER A 149 13.37 -18.63 22.60
CA SER A 149 14.16 -18.39 23.80
C SER A 149 13.99 -19.56 24.75
N SER A 150 15.10 -20.20 25.14
CA SER A 150 15.06 -21.22 26.20
C SER A 150 14.91 -20.58 27.59
N THR A 151 15.32 -19.32 27.73
CA THR A 151 15.24 -18.56 28.99
C THR A 151 13.90 -17.87 29.21
N HIS A 152 13.15 -17.59 28.14
CA HIS A 152 11.83 -16.95 28.17
C HIS A 152 10.82 -17.71 27.29
N PRO A 153 10.34 -18.88 27.72
CA PRO A 153 9.48 -19.76 26.90
C PRO A 153 8.12 -19.16 26.54
N GLU A 154 7.64 -18.18 27.29
CA GLU A 154 6.40 -17.44 27.02
C GLU A 154 6.51 -16.50 25.81
N ARG A 155 7.74 -16.17 25.39
CA ARG A 155 7.98 -15.35 24.21
C ARG A 155 7.62 -16.13 22.95
N SER A 156 6.70 -15.58 22.16
CA SER A 156 6.32 -16.17 20.87
C SER A 156 7.55 -16.40 19.98
N PRO A 157 7.76 -17.62 19.47
CA PRO A 157 8.89 -17.96 18.61
C PRO A 157 8.79 -17.28 17.24
N ILE A 158 9.90 -17.31 16.51
CA ILE A 158 9.95 -16.97 15.09
C ILE A 158 10.12 -18.26 14.29
N TYR A 159 9.24 -18.47 13.33
CA TYR A 159 9.27 -19.60 12.42
C TYR A 159 9.84 -19.16 11.08
N LEU A 160 10.75 -19.94 10.51
CA LEU A 160 11.28 -19.73 9.16
C LEU A 160 10.72 -20.80 8.23
N GLU A 161 10.25 -20.38 7.06
CA GLU A 161 9.72 -21.24 6.00
C GLU A 161 10.53 -21.02 4.73
N PHE A 162 11.18 -22.06 4.23
CA PHE A 162 11.93 -21.99 3.00
C PHE A 162 11.14 -22.62 1.87
N PHE A 163 11.03 -21.93 0.75
CA PHE A 163 10.47 -22.51 -0.46
C PHE A 163 11.34 -22.24 -1.68
N VAL A 164 11.22 -23.10 -2.70
CA VAL A 164 11.91 -22.96 -3.99
C VAL A 164 10.89 -22.82 -5.11
N THR A 165 9.88 -23.70 -5.15
CA THR A 165 8.89 -23.77 -6.24
C THR A 165 7.48 -23.40 -5.80
N HIS A 166 7.13 -23.62 -4.53
CA HIS A 166 5.78 -23.44 -4.00
C HIS A 166 5.78 -22.66 -2.69
N ALA A 167 5.12 -21.51 -2.66
CA ALA A 167 4.85 -20.76 -1.44
C ALA A 167 3.92 -21.53 -0.49
N SER A 168 3.97 -21.18 0.78
CA SER A 168 3.18 -21.79 1.86
C SER A 168 1.70 -21.44 1.75
N ASP A 169 0.86 -22.29 2.35
CA ASP A 169 -0.58 -22.03 2.46
C ASP A 169 -0.87 -20.72 3.22
N LEU A 170 -1.75 -19.89 2.68
CA LEU A 170 -2.15 -18.62 3.30
C LEU A 170 -2.70 -18.79 4.72
N GLU A 171 -3.43 -19.87 5.00
CA GLU A 171 -3.92 -20.16 6.35
C GLU A 171 -2.79 -20.30 7.38
N LYS A 172 -1.65 -20.88 6.97
CA LYS A 172 -0.47 -21.03 7.82
C LYS A 172 0.16 -19.67 8.07
N LEU A 173 0.38 -18.90 7.01
CA LEU A 173 1.01 -17.57 7.04
C LEU A 173 0.19 -16.56 7.88
N HIS A 174 -1.15 -16.65 7.83
CA HIS A 174 -2.06 -15.79 8.58
C HIS A 174 -2.53 -16.37 9.91
N SER A 175 -1.81 -17.36 10.46
CA SER A 175 -2.12 -17.97 11.77
C SER A 175 -1.93 -17.04 12.97
N GLY A 176 -1.35 -15.86 12.78
CA GLY A 176 -0.97 -14.93 13.85
C GLY A 176 0.40 -15.20 14.47
N ASN A 177 1.05 -16.30 14.09
CA ASN A 177 2.43 -16.60 14.47
C ASN A 177 3.42 -15.71 13.71
N LYS A 178 4.59 -15.46 14.30
CA LYS A 178 5.70 -14.78 13.63
C LYS A 178 6.35 -15.73 12.64
N ILE A 179 6.00 -15.60 11.38
CA ILE A 179 6.52 -16.45 10.30
C ILE A 179 7.30 -15.58 9.33
N VAL A 180 8.48 -16.04 8.94
CA VAL A 180 9.28 -15.44 7.86
C VAL A 180 9.36 -16.44 6.73
N GLU A 181 8.72 -16.12 5.62
CA GLU A 181 8.72 -16.94 4.41
C GLU A 181 9.82 -16.46 3.46
N ILE A 182 10.65 -17.40 2.99
CA ILE A 182 11.90 -17.12 2.28
C ILE A 182 11.94 -17.97 1.01
N CYS A 183 11.95 -17.30 -0.14
CA CYS A 183 12.22 -17.91 -1.43
C CYS A 183 13.73 -18.13 -1.58
N ILE A 184 14.14 -19.33 -1.98
CA ILE A 184 15.52 -19.68 -2.25
C ILE A 184 15.64 -20.17 -3.68
N GLU A 185 16.39 -19.43 -4.49
CA GLU A 185 16.63 -19.76 -5.89
C GLU A 185 18.04 -20.32 -6.10
N SER A 186 18.97 -19.98 -5.19
CA SER A 186 20.38 -20.32 -5.34
C SER A 186 21.10 -20.55 -4.00
N VAL A 187 22.27 -21.20 -4.09
CA VAL A 187 23.19 -21.33 -2.96
C VAL A 187 23.67 -19.96 -2.48
N ASN A 188 23.81 -18.98 -3.38
CA ASN A 188 24.25 -17.64 -3.01
C ASN A 188 23.24 -16.97 -2.08
N ASP A 189 21.94 -17.14 -2.30
CA ASP A 189 20.89 -16.58 -1.45
C ASP A 189 21.04 -17.08 -0.01
N ILE A 190 21.29 -18.39 0.16
CA ILE A 190 21.50 -19.02 1.47
C ILE A 190 22.72 -18.41 2.17
N LEU A 191 23.82 -18.22 1.43
CA LEU A 191 25.04 -17.63 1.98
C LEU A 191 24.81 -16.16 2.39
N GLN A 192 24.10 -15.39 1.57
CA GLN A 192 23.76 -14.00 1.88
C GLN A 192 22.85 -13.89 3.12
N LEU A 193 21.87 -14.78 3.25
CA LEU A 193 20.98 -14.86 4.43
C LEU A 193 21.76 -15.23 5.70
N ALA A 194 22.70 -16.17 5.60
CA ALA A 194 23.54 -16.59 6.72
C ALA A 194 24.54 -15.50 7.15
N GLU A 195 25.08 -14.72 6.20
CA GLU A 195 26.05 -13.67 6.46
C GLU A 195 25.41 -12.37 6.97
N ASN A 196 24.35 -11.90 6.30
CA ASN A 196 23.77 -10.58 6.54
C ASN A 196 22.52 -10.60 7.43
N GLY A 197 21.95 -11.78 7.67
CA GLY A 197 20.63 -11.95 8.28
C GLY A 197 19.51 -11.91 7.25
N ILE A 198 18.26 -11.86 7.74
CA ILE A 198 17.06 -11.99 6.92
C ILE A 198 16.46 -10.62 6.63
N ILE A 199 16.56 -10.17 5.39
CA ILE A 199 16.22 -8.82 4.96
C ILE A 199 15.02 -8.92 4.01
N GLU A 200 13.90 -8.28 4.36
CA GLU A 200 12.71 -8.23 3.51
C GLU A 200 13.03 -7.55 2.19
N SER A 201 12.58 -8.14 1.08
CA SER A 201 12.78 -7.62 -0.26
C SER A 201 12.01 -6.31 -0.45
N ASN A 202 12.59 -5.37 -1.21
CA ASN A 202 11.84 -4.19 -1.62
C ASN A 202 10.68 -4.63 -2.51
N SER A 203 9.45 -4.18 -2.22
CA SER A 203 8.41 -4.18 -3.22
C SER A 203 8.77 -3.13 -4.27
N TYR A 204 9.28 -3.56 -5.42
CA TYR A 204 9.34 -2.66 -6.56
C TYR A 204 7.91 -2.44 -7.02
N ASP A 205 7.37 -1.26 -6.77
CA ASP A 205 6.13 -0.79 -7.39
C ASP A 205 6.45 -0.59 -8.88
N SER A 206 6.49 -1.68 -9.64
CA SER A 206 6.70 -1.65 -11.08
C SER A 206 5.44 -1.08 -11.71
N GLY A 207 5.48 0.22 -12.03
CA GLY A 207 4.42 0.93 -12.74
C GLY A 207 4.24 0.49 -14.20
N ASP A 208 4.67 -0.71 -14.57
CA ASP A 208 4.61 -1.23 -15.93
C ASP A 208 3.52 -2.30 -16.04
N TYR A 209 2.42 -1.91 -16.68
CA TYR A 209 1.21 -2.70 -16.95
C TYR A 209 1.42 -3.85 -17.98
N TYR A 210 2.64 -4.37 -18.11
CA TYR A 210 2.98 -5.45 -19.03
C TYR A 210 3.99 -6.42 -18.40
N GLU A 211 3.51 -7.26 -17.50
CA GLU A 211 3.74 -8.72 -17.46
C GLU A 211 3.34 -9.23 -16.07
N LEU A 212 2.42 -10.20 -16.04
CA LEU A 212 2.00 -10.96 -14.86
C LEU A 212 3.11 -11.94 -14.43
N GLU A 213 4.37 -11.49 -14.35
CA GLU A 213 5.36 -12.21 -13.55
C GLU A 213 5.04 -11.87 -12.09
N LYS A 214 4.49 -12.85 -11.37
CA LYS A 214 4.20 -12.74 -9.94
C LYS A 214 5.37 -12.05 -9.24
N ASP A 215 5.07 -10.93 -8.62
CA ASP A 215 5.96 -10.13 -7.79
C ASP A 215 6.33 -10.94 -6.53
N PHE A 216 7.18 -11.95 -6.70
CA PHE A 216 7.61 -12.82 -5.62
C PHE A 216 8.63 -12.05 -4.79
N ARG A 217 8.17 -11.50 -3.66
CA ARG A 217 9.09 -11.05 -2.60
C ARG A 217 9.93 -12.25 -2.17
N SER A 218 11.25 -12.15 -2.32
CA SER A 218 12.17 -13.21 -1.91
C SER A 218 12.16 -13.47 -0.39
N VAL A 219 11.74 -12.49 0.41
CA VAL A 219 11.53 -12.63 1.86
C VAL A 219 10.28 -11.85 2.27
N SER A 220 9.37 -12.49 3.01
CA SER A 220 8.13 -11.89 3.54
C SER A 220 7.93 -12.17 5.03
N PHE A 221 7.44 -11.18 5.77
CA PHE A 221 7.23 -11.26 7.23
C PHE A 221 5.73 -11.26 7.58
N TYR A 222 5.30 -12.25 8.35
CA TYR A 222 3.91 -12.43 8.80
C TYR A 222 3.82 -12.50 10.33
N GLY A 223 2.77 -11.93 10.91
CA GLY A 223 2.56 -11.90 12.37
C GLY A 223 3.53 -10.99 13.15
N PHE A 224 4.39 -10.25 12.45
CA PHE A 224 5.23 -9.19 13.04
C PHE A 224 4.43 -7.89 13.17
N LYS A 225 4.69 -7.11 14.23
CA LYS A 225 4.15 -5.76 14.34
C LYS A 225 4.93 -4.83 13.41
N ASN A 226 4.50 -4.76 12.15
CA ASN A 226 5.10 -3.97 11.08
C ASN A 226 4.25 -2.76 10.67
N MET A 227 3.13 -2.49 11.37
CA MET A 227 2.33 -1.30 11.13
C MET A 227 1.65 -0.75 12.38
N ASP A 228 1.33 0.54 12.35
CA ASP A 228 0.47 1.22 13.32
C ASP A 228 -0.41 2.29 12.63
N TYR A 229 -1.37 2.84 13.36
CA TYR A 229 -2.23 3.95 12.93
C TYR A 229 -2.06 5.18 13.83
N GLY A 230 -0.85 5.39 14.35
CA GLY A 230 -0.55 6.39 15.38
C GLY A 230 0.03 7.69 14.82
N ASN A 231 0.21 7.82 13.50
CA ASN A 231 0.93 8.95 12.96
C ASN A 231 0.05 10.20 12.86
N SER A 232 0.20 11.10 13.83
CA SER A 232 -0.47 12.40 13.84
C SER A 232 0.31 13.50 13.12
N HIS A 233 1.51 13.23 12.60
CA HIS A 233 2.34 14.21 11.91
C HIS A 233 2.14 14.18 10.40
N ILE A 234 1.92 13.00 9.82
CA ILE A 234 1.64 12.83 8.39
C ILE A 234 0.53 13.75 7.93
N SER A 235 0.80 14.47 6.85
CA SER A 235 -0.19 15.25 6.14
C SER A 235 0.16 15.23 4.67
N THR A 236 -0.87 15.34 3.84
CA THR A 236 -0.73 15.35 2.39
C THR A 236 -1.25 16.67 1.87
N GLU A 237 -0.70 17.12 0.74
CA GLU A 237 -1.36 18.14 -0.06
C GLU A 237 -2.60 17.51 -0.72
N ILE A 238 -3.70 18.24 -0.73
CA ILE A 238 -4.94 17.87 -1.38
C ILE A 238 -5.28 18.91 -2.44
N GLU A 239 -5.81 18.43 -3.55
CA GLU A 239 -6.23 19.25 -4.67
C GLU A 239 -7.77 19.25 -4.74
N PHE A 240 -8.38 20.42 -4.86
CA PHE A 240 -9.83 20.53 -4.86
C PHE A 240 -10.32 21.75 -5.64
N VAL A 241 -11.57 21.69 -6.07
CA VAL A 241 -12.28 22.87 -6.58
C VAL A 241 -12.87 23.63 -5.40
N ARG A 242 -12.51 24.92 -5.25
CA ARG A 242 -13.12 25.81 -4.26
C ARG A 242 -14.13 26.72 -4.93
N TYR A 243 -15.38 26.64 -4.49
CA TYR A 243 -16.41 27.63 -4.75
C TYR A 243 -16.59 28.56 -3.56
N ILE A 244 -16.74 29.86 -3.80
CA ILE A 244 -16.97 30.89 -2.78
C ILE A 244 -18.20 31.71 -3.18
N LEU A 245 -19.17 31.84 -2.27
CA LEU A 245 -20.33 32.74 -2.39
C LEU A 245 -20.20 33.88 -1.37
N TYR A 246 -20.33 35.13 -1.83
CA TYR A 246 -20.33 36.32 -0.97
C TYR A 246 -21.74 36.86 -0.73
N GLN A 247 -21.92 37.70 0.30
CA GLN A 247 -23.19 38.36 0.60
C GLN A 247 -23.68 39.29 -0.53
N SER A 248 -22.77 39.80 -1.34
CA SER A 248 -23.10 40.54 -2.56
C SER A 248 -23.79 39.68 -3.63
N GLY A 249 -23.75 38.35 -3.51
CA GLY A 249 -24.16 37.40 -4.55
C GLY A 249 -23.09 37.14 -5.60
N LYS A 250 -21.91 37.77 -5.49
CA LYS A 250 -20.75 37.44 -6.33
C LYS A 250 -20.22 36.06 -5.94
N THR A 251 -19.67 35.36 -6.92
CA THR A 251 -19.14 34.01 -6.74
C THR A 251 -17.75 33.88 -7.33
N GLN A 252 -16.91 33.01 -6.78
CA GLN A 252 -15.65 32.56 -7.37
C GLN A 252 -15.61 31.03 -7.40
N CYS A 253 -14.99 30.45 -8.42
CA CYS A 253 -14.79 29.01 -8.53
C CYS A 253 -13.46 28.75 -9.22
N PHE A 254 -12.53 28.06 -8.55
CA PHE A 254 -11.17 27.83 -9.05
C PHE A 254 -10.56 26.56 -8.44
N GLN A 255 -9.52 26.04 -9.08
CA GLN A 255 -8.71 24.94 -8.54
C GLN A 255 -7.80 25.48 -7.43
N ASP A 256 -7.78 24.81 -6.29
CA ASP A 256 -7.07 25.20 -5.09
C ASP A 256 -6.33 23.99 -4.49
N VAL A 257 -5.30 24.28 -3.70
CA VAL A 257 -4.48 23.27 -3.03
C VAL A 257 -4.26 23.66 -1.59
N CYS A 258 -4.32 22.70 -0.68
CA CYS A 258 -3.91 22.93 0.70
C CYS A 258 -3.46 21.64 1.38
N ASN A 259 -2.85 21.80 2.56
CA ASN A 259 -2.61 20.67 3.44
C ASN A 259 -3.95 20.11 3.96
N CYS A 260 -4.13 18.79 3.94
CA CYS A 260 -5.37 18.13 4.36
C CYS A 260 -5.81 18.47 5.80
N LYS A 261 -4.87 18.80 6.68
CA LYS A 261 -5.16 19.22 8.07
C LYS A 261 -5.53 20.69 8.22
N ARG A 262 -5.40 21.49 7.16
CA ARG A 262 -5.56 22.95 7.20
C ARG A 262 -6.69 23.44 6.29
N LEU A 263 -7.49 22.53 5.73
CA LEU A 263 -8.63 22.92 4.93
C LEU A 263 -9.66 23.63 5.81
N ALA A 264 -9.84 24.92 5.53
CA ALA A 264 -10.78 25.78 6.23
C ALA A 264 -11.36 26.81 5.26
N LYS A 265 -12.27 27.63 5.78
CA LYS A 265 -12.79 28.81 5.10
C LYS A 265 -11.64 29.79 4.81
N SER A 266 -11.49 30.19 3.55
CA SER A 266 -10.38 31.04 3.08
C SER A 266 -10.67 32.54 3.22
N LYS A 267 -11.94 32.95 3.21
CA LYS A 267 -12.38 34.35 3.30
C LYS A 267 -13.36 34.53 4.45
N ALA A 268 -13.04 35.43 5.40
CA ALA A 268 -13.96 35.74 6.50
C ALA A 268 -15.32 36.29 6.01
N SER A 269 -15.31 37.01 4.88
CA SER A 269 -16.47 37.68 4.29
C SER A 269 -17.34 36.81 3.35
N SER A 270 -16.94 35.56 3.08
CA SER A 270 -17.78 34.65 2.30
C SER A 270 -18.95 34.16 3.16
N LEU A 271 -20.11 33.91 2.54
CA LEU A 271 -21.24 33.25 3.19
C LEU A 271 -21.04 31.74 3.22
N LEU A 272 -20.55 31.19 2.11
CA LEU A 272 -20.36 29.77 1.90
C LEU A 272 -19.12 29.54 1.06
N GLU A 273 -18.30 28.58 1.48
CA GLU A 273 -17.29 27.98 0.65
C GLU A 273 -17.57 26.48 0.51
N ILE A 274 -17.61 25.97 -0.73
CA ILE A 274 -17.74 24.54 -1.01
C ILE A 274 -16.42 24.07 -1.60
N CYS A 275 -15.77 23.11 -0.95
CA CYS A 275 -14.52 22.51 -1.39
C CYS A 275 -14.80 21.07 -1.84
N ILE A 276 -14.53 20.76 -3.10
CA ILE A 276 -14.80 19.44 -3.69
C ILE A 276 -13.47 18.81 -4.11
N HIS A 277 -13.06 17.73 -3.44
CA HIS A 277 -11.84 17.01 -3.78
C HIS A 277 -11.99 16.33 -5.15
N THR A 278 -11.30 16.85 -6.15
CA THR A 278 -11.32 16.35 -7.53
C THR A 278 -10.21 17.01 -8.35
N SER A 279 -9.63 16.25 -9.28
CA SER A 279 -8.74 16.75 -10.32
C SER A 279 -9.49 17.26 -11.56
N VAL A 280 -10.82 17.13 -11.61
CA VAL A 280 -11.67 17.52 -12.74
C VAL A 280 -12.71 18.55 -12.29
N SER A 281 -12.64 19.75 -12.86
CA SER A 281 -13.54 20.88 -12.55
C SER A 281 -14.78 20.96 -13.44
N PHE A 282 -14.88 20.13 -14.48
CA PHE A 282 -15.92 20.21 -15.51
C PHE A 282 -17.32 20.04 -14.90
N ALA A 283 -18.24 20.96 -15.26
CA ALA A 283 -19.63 21.03 -14.80
C ALA A 283 -19.85 21.26 -13.29
N LEU A 284 -18.81 21.30 -12.45
CA LEU A 284 -18.98 21.53 -11.01
C LEU A 284 -19.46 22.94 -10.69
N TYR A 285 -18.99 23.95 -11.45
CA TYR A 285 -19.40 25.33 -11.24
C TYR A 285 -20.93 25.52 -11.33
N GLU A 286 -21.56 24.84 -12.29
CA GLU A 286 -23.01 24.87 -12.50
C GLU A 286 -23.76 24.26 -11.30
N GLN A 287 -23.24 23.17 -10.73
CA GLN A 287 -23.84 22.53 -9.56
C GLN A 287 -23.71 23.39 -8.30
N VAL A 288 -22.49 23.83 -7.97
CA VAL A 288 -22.21 24.58 -6.73
C VAL A 288 -22.90 25.94 -6.69
N ARG A 289 -23.09 26.61 -7.84
CA ARG A 289 -23.82 27.88 -7.89
C ARG A 289 -25.31 27.70 -7.58
N TYR A 290 -25.94 26.62 -8.04
CA TYR A 290 -27.34 26.33 -7.74
C TYR A 290 -27.53 25.89 -6.29
N ILE A 291 -26.59 25.13 -5.72
CA ILE A 291 -26.57 24.80 -4.28
C ILE A 291 -26.49 26.08 -3.44
N GLY A 292 -25.58 26.99 -3.78
CA GLY A 292 -25.47 28.28 -3.12
C GLY A 292 -26.77 29.10 -3.23
N TYR A 293 -27.42 29.08 -4.39
CA TYR A 293 -28.72 29.74 -4.57
C TYR A 293 -29.84 29.09 -3.74
N GLN A 294 -29.97 27.77 -3.73
CA GLN A 294 -30.99 27.08 -2.94
C GLN A 294 -30.84 27.38 -1.45
N LYS A 295 -29.60 27.52 -0.96
CA LYS A 295 -29.33 27.76 0.46
C LYS A 295 -29.58 29.21 0.90
N PHE A 296 -29.19 30.20 0.09
CA PHE A 296 -29.26 31.62 0.50
C PHE A 296 -30.29 32.45 -0.25
N ASN A 297 -30.87 31.92 -1.33
CA ASN A 297 -31.83 32.59 -2.20
C ASN A 297 -31.36 33.98 -2.66
N ILE A 298 -30.06 34.13 -2.98
CA ILE A 298 -29.47 35.40 -3.43
C ILE A 298 -29.51 35.49 -4.96
N PRO A 299 -30.29 36.40 -5.57
CA PRO A 299 -30.33 36.55 -7.02
C PRO A 299 -28.99 37.04 -7.58
N ASN A 300 -28.54 36.43 -8.67
CA ASN A 300 -27.40 36.88 -9.48
C ASN A 300 -27.71 36.66 -10.96
N CYS A 301 -27.31 37.59 -11.84
CA CYS A 301 -27.55 37.44 -13.28
C CYS A 301 -27.01 36.12 -13.86
N ILE A 302 -25.92 35.58 -13.32
CA ILE A 302 -25.33 34.30 -13.75
C ILE A 302 -26.30 33.12 -13.60
N LEU A 303 -27.26 33.21 -12.67
CA LEU A 303 -28.29 32.19 -12.43
C LEU A 303 -29.55 32.37 -13.29
N CYS A 304 -29.66 33.52 -13.97
CA CYS A 304 -30.89 33.91 -14.66
C CYS A 304 -30.99 33.20 -16.02
N LYS A 305 -32.15 32.63 -16.35
CA LYS A 305 -32.45 32.00 -17.66
C LYS A 305 -32.28 32.95 -18.85
N ASN A 306 -32.29 34.26 -18.59
CA ASN A 306 -32.11 35.29 -19.60
C ASN A 306 -30.64 35.62 -19.85
N TYR A 307 -29.70 35.13 -19.03
CA TYR A 307 -28.28 35.41 -19.14
C TYR A 307 -27.56 34.21 -19.74
N VAL A 308 -27.14 34.34 -21.00
CA VAL A 308 -26.71 33.21 -21.83
C VAL A 308 -25.42 33.52 -22.57
N ASP A 309 -24.71 32.49 -23.00
CA ASP A 309 -23.54 32.67 -23.86
C ASP A 309 -23.92 33.28 -25.20
N ASN A 310 -23.10 34.22 -25.66
CA ASN A 310 -23.26 34.81 -26.97
C ASN A 310 -22.74 33.84 -28.05
N TYR A 311 -23.49 33.68 -29.13
CA TYR A 311 -23.11 32.87 -30.30
C TYR A 311 -21.75 33.26 -30.92
N SER A 312 -21.29 34.51 -30.74
CA SER A 312 -20.00 34.96 -31.27
C SER A 312 -18.80 34.69 -30.34
N GLY A 313 -19.00 33.99 -29.21
CA GLY A 313 -17.94 33.68 -28.24
C GLY A 313 -17.44 34.87 -27.41
N MET A 314 -18.02 36.06 -27.57
CA MET A 314 -17.64 37.28 -26.86
C MET A 314 -18.35 37.40 -25.49
N GLY A 315 -18.24 36.37 -24.65
CA GLY A 315 -18.81 36.34 -23.28
C GLY A 315 -20.33 36.14 -23.22
N LYS A 316 -20.92 36.44 -22.06
CA LYS A 316 -22.37 36.29 -21.81
C LYS A 316 -23.16 37.57 -22.05
N ILE A 317 -24.45 37.40 -22.40
CA ILE A 317 -25.41 38.48 -22.68
C ILE A 317 -26.75 38.22 -21.99
N CYS A 318 -27.39 39.28 -21.51
CA CYS A 318 -28.80 39.22 -21.12
C CYS A 318 -29.71 39.35 -22.35
N ARG A 319 -30.57 38.38 -22.65
CA ARG A 319 -31.57 38.41 -23.74
C ARG A 319 -32.49 39.64 -23.70
N LEU A 320 -32.67 40.21 -22.50
CA LEU A 320 -33.52 41.38 -22.27
C LEU A 320 -32.72 42.69 -22.19
N TYR A 321 -31.46 42.72 -22.64
CA TYR A 321 -30.59 43.89 -22.47
C TYR A 321 -31.19 45.19 -23.04
N LYS A 322 -31.90 45.10 -24.18
CA LYS A 322 -32.59 46.25 -24.81
C LYS A 322 -33.73 46.78 -23.94
N HIS A 323 -34.57 45.89 -23.40
CA HIS A 323 -35.69 46.26 -22.54
C HIS A 323 -35.22 46.83 -21.20
N LEU A 324 -34.12 46.30 -20.70
CA LEU A 324 -33.49 46.73 -19.44
C LEU A 324 -32.57 47.95 -19.62
N GLN A 325 -32.36 48.42 -20.85
CA GLN A 325 -31.46 49.52 -21.20
C GLN A 325 -30.04 49.35 -20.63
N ILE A 326 -29.52 48.12 -20.64
CA ILE A 326 -28.16 47.80 -20.17
C ILE A 326 -27.20 47.56 -21.34
N PRO A 327 -25.88 47.68 -21.12
CA PRO A 327 -24.89 47.31 -22.11
C PRO A 327 -25.07 45.89 -22.63
N ARG A 328 -24.79 45.70 -23.92
CA ARG A 328 -24.92 44.41 -24.59
C ARG A 328 -23.93 43.35 -24.07
N TYR A 329 -22.76 43.79 -23.58
CA TYR A 329 -21.65 42.93 -23.18
C TYR A 329 -21.32 43.07 -21.68
N GLU A 330 -20.54 42.11 -21.19
CA GLU A 330 -20.28 41.69 -19.80
C GLU A 330 -19.61 42.70 -18.84
N ASN A 331 -19.78 44.01 -19.05
CA ASN A 331 -19.16 45.05 -18.23
C ASN A 331 -20.08 45.57 -17.10
N PHE A 332 -21.18 44.88 -16.77
CA PHE A 332 -22.13 45.32 -15.74
C PHE A 332 -22.16 44.38 -14.53
N ASP A 333 -22.47 44.93 -13.35
CA ASP A 333 -22.52 44.16 -12.10
C ASP A 333 -23.68 43.15 -12.12
N THR A 334 -23.34 41.85 -12.08
CA THR A 334 -24.31 40.75 -12.08
C THR A 334 -25.17 40.70 -10.81
N ALA A 335 -24.76 41.38 -9.74
CA ALA A 335 -25.56 41.54 -8.52
C ALA A 335 -26.84 42.35 -8.75
N ARG A 336 -26.98 43.05 -9.89
CA ARG A 336 -28.22 43.78 -10.26
C ARG A 336 -29.46 42.89 -10.32
N ALA A 337 -29.29 41.57 -10.45
CA ALA A 337 -30.41 40.63 -10.40
C ALA A 337 -31.25 40.77 -9.12
N LYS A 338 -30.66 41.24 -8.01
CA LYS A 338 -31.34 41.49 -6.73
C LYS A 338 -32.53 42.45 -6.85
N THR A 339 -32.49 43.39 -7.79
CA THR A 339 -33.55 44.38 -8.03
C THR A 339 -34.21 44.21 -9.40
N CYS A 340 -33.84 43.17 -10.17
CA CYS A 340 -34.34 42.95 -11.52
C CYS A 340 -35.67 42.19 -11.49
N HIS A 341 -36.76 42.83 -11.91
CA HIS A 341 -38.09 42.19 -12.00
C HIS A 341 -38.18 41.05 -13.03
N TYR A 342 -37.19 40.92 -13.92
CA TYR A 342 -37.11 39.85 -14.92
C TYR A 342 -36.15 38.72 -14.52
N PHE A 343 -35.60 38.76 -13.30
CA PHE A 343 -34.81 37.65 -12.79
C PHE A 343 -35.71 36.41 -12.64
N ALA A 344 -35.31 35.33 -13.31
CA ALA A 344 -35.99 34.06 -13.23
C ALA A 344 -34.99 32.94 -13.48
N ILE A 345 -35.05 31.89 -12.67
CA ILE A 345 -34.23 30.69 -12.84
C ILE A 345 -34.98 29.70 -13.72
N ASP A 346 -34.24 28.98 -14.57
CA ASP A 346 -34.78 27.79 -15.23
C ASP A 346 -34.83 26.64 -14.22
N GLN A 347 -36.03 26.39 -13.70
CA GLN A 347 -36.26 25.37 -12.68
C GLN A 347 -35.93 23.95 -13.20
N LYS A 348 -36.16 23.68 -14.49
CA LYS A 348 -35.89 22.35 -15.07
C LYS A 348 -34.39 22.12 -15.19
N GLU A 349 -33.66 23.11 -15.66
CA GLU A 349 -32.20 23.08 -15.72
C GLU A 349 -31.61 22.90 -14.32
N MET A 350 -32.03 23.72 -13.35
CA MET A 350 -31.55 23.64 -11.97
C MET A 350 -31.78 22.24 -11.38
N GLN A 351 -32.99 21.69 -11.53
CA GLN A 351 -33.28 20.32 -11.06
C GLN A 351 -32.44 19.26 -11.77
N SER A 352 -32.24 19.39 -13.09
CA SER A 352 -31.42 18.46 -13.86
C SER A 352 -29.95 18.48 -13.44
N VAL A 353 -29.39 19.67 -13.20
CA VAL A 353 -27.99 19.83 -12.76
C VAL A 353 -27.78 19.26 -11.35
N LEU A 354 -28.77 19.41 -10.48
CA LEU A 354 -28.71 18.95 -9.09
C LEU A 354 -29.10 17.47 -8.91
N GLN A 355 -29.66 16.81 -9.93
CA GLN A 355 -30.20 15.45 -9.83
C GLN A 355 -29.18 14.43 -9.33
N ASN A 356 -27.91 14.57 -9.71
CA ASN A 356 -26.84 13.66 -9.31
C ASN A 356 -26.20 14.02 -7.96
N GLY A 357 -26.57 15.16 -7.37
CA GLY A 357 -25.97 15.69 -6.15
C GLY A 357 -24.48 15.97 -6.27
N LEU A 358 -23.89 16.48 -5.18
CA LEU A 358 -22.44 16.42 -4.99
C LEU A 358 -22.10 15.09 -4.32
N LYS A 359 -20.94 14.52 -4.66
CA LYS A 359 -20.41 13.36 -3.94
C LYS A 359 -20.09 13.78 -2.51
N GLU A 360 -20.95 13.41 -1.55
CA GLU A 360 -20.87 13.84 -0.15
C GLU A 360 -19.53 13.52 0.49
N TYR A 361 -18.95 12.37 0.15
CA TYR A 361 -17.67 11.91 0.66
C TYR A 361 -16.45 12.68 0.14
N HIS A 362 -16.62 13.58 -0.85
CA HIS A 362 -15.57 14.46 -1.39
C HIS A 362 -15.84 15.95 -1.16
N THR A 363 -16.96 16.28 -0.52
CA THR A 363 -17.45 17.67 -0.45
C THR A 363 -17.42 18.18 0.97
N ILE A 364 -16.80 19.34 1.17
CA ILE A 364 -16.70 20.00 2.46
C ILE A 364 -17.34 21.39 2.35
N PHE A 365 -18.34 21.62 3.19
CA PHE A 365 -19.01 22.91 3.35
C PHE A 365 -18.35 23.70 4.47
N CYS A 366 -17.72 24.81 4.11
CA CYS A 366 -17.09 25.76 5.03
C CYS A 366 -18.00 26.97 5.17
N GLU A 367 -18.79 27.00 6.24
CA GLU A 367 -19.78 28.04 6.49
C GLU A 367 -19.37 28.97 7.63
N GLN A 368 -19.95 30.16 7.65
CA GLN A 368 -19.87 31.03 8.82
C GLN A 368 -20.64 30.33 9.96
N GLN A 369 -19.96 29.96 11.05
CA GLN A 369 -20.65 29.50 12.25
C GLN A 369 -21.63 30.59 12.66
N SER A 370 -22.92 30.25 12.71
CA SER A 370 -23.92 31.15 13.27
C SER A 370 -23.59 31.30 14.76
N THR A 371 -23.63 32.52 15.28
CA THR A 371 -23.47 32.78 16.72
C THR A 371 -24.59 32.15 17.57
N ASP A 372 -25.60 31.57 16.93
CA ASP A 372 -26.77 30.96 17.59
C ASP A 372 -26.56 29.47 17.92
N ASP A 373 -25.55 28.81 17.34
CA ASP A 373 -25.23 27.38 17.63
C ASP A 373 -24.29 27.20 18.85
N ILE A 374 -23.90 28.29 19.51
CA ILE A 374 -23.06 28.25 20.73
C ILE A 374 -23.90 28.00 22.00
N PHE A 375 -25.23 28.18 21.96
CA PHE A 375 -26.12 28.04 23.12
C PHE A 375 -26.91 26.73 23.21
N THR A 376 -26.71 25.77 22.30
CA THR A 376 -27.44 24.48 22.32
C THR A 376 -26.56 23.26 22.66
N LEU A 377 -25.30 23.45 23.05
CA LEU A 377 -24.42 22.37 23.52
C LEU A 377 -23.98 22.49 24.99
N GLN A 378 -24.66 23.32 25.78
CA GLN A 378 -24.51 23.34 27.23
C GLN A 378 -25.87 23.21 27.90
N ASN A 379 -26.38 21.99 27.98
CA ASN A 379 -27.17 21.47 29.10
C ASN A 379 -27.63 20.03 28.81
N GLU A 380 -26.76 19.06 29.08
CA GLU A 380 -27.17 17.84 29.78
C GLU A 380 -26.02 17.38 30.67
N PRO A 381 -26.12 17.54 32.01
CA PRO A 381 -25.28 16.83 32.94
C PRO A 381 -25.97 15.55 33.44
N HIS A 382 -25.16 14.51 33.61
CA HIS A 382 -25.36 13.32 34.45
C HIS A 382 -26.33 12.22 33.98
N SER A 383 -25.83 10.98 33.91
CA SER A 383 -25.64 10.18 35.13
C SER A 383 -24.82 8.90 34.88
N HIS A 384 -23.75 8.78 35.67
CA HIS A 384 -23.30 7.50 36.19
C HIS A 384 -24.33 6.99 37.20
N LYS A 385 -24.54 5.66 37.21
CA LYS A 385 -24.88 4.73 38.30
C LYS A 385 -25.62 3.55 37.67
N ASP A 386 -25.30 2.28 37.88
CA ASP A 386 -24.43 1.59 38.85
C ASP A 386 -23.82 0.35 38.16
#